data_AF-A0A7Y9T3N3-F1
#
_entry.id   AF-A0A7Y9T3N3-F1
#
_cell.length_a   1.000
_cell.length_b   1.000
_cell.length_c   1.000
_cell.angle_alpha   90.00
_cell.angle_beta   90.00
_cell.angle_gamma   90.00
#
_symmetry.space_group_name_H-M   'P 1'
#
loop_
_entity.id
_entity.type
_entity.pdbx_description
1 polymer ?
#
loop_
_entity_poly.entity_id
_entity_poly.type
_entity_poly.pdbx_seq_one_letter_code
_entity_poly.pdbx_strand_id
1 'polypeptide(L)'
;MTFSPRYIFQPSAKYDGVRPINIYLLRLLYILMFFVLGKETWTHILTHQGPWEPMDAVAWCLWTAFATLAGLGIIRPLKMLPIVLLEVFYKVMWLIVVAYPLWSKGTLAGSSAEGTTSAFLWVILPIVAVPWGYAFLTYVYNPKKLLQATT
;
A
#
# COMPACT_ATOMS: atom_id res chain seq x y z
N MET A 1 -34.29 4.55 -10.36
CA MET A 1 -33.14 3.63 -10.26
C MET A 1 -32.86 3.37 -8.79
N THR A 2 -33.20 2.19 -8.28
CA THR A 2 -33.00 1.81 -6.87
C THR A 2 -31.53 1.40 -6.66
N PHE A 3 -30.73 2.33 -6.13
CA PHE A 3 -29.40 2.00 -5.63
C PHE A 3 -29.54 1.08 -4.41
N SER A 4 -29.31 -0.22 -4.61
CA SER A 4 -29.31 -1.18 -3.51
C SER A 4 -27.87 -1.34 -2.99
N PRO A 5 -27.57 -0.99 -1.72
CA PRO A 5 -26.20 -1.00 -1.17
C PRO A 5 -25.50 -2.35 -1.27
N ARG A 6 -26.27 -3.45 -1.35
CA ARG A 6 -25.78 -4.82 -1.47
C ARG A 6 -24.96 -5.07 -2.74
N TYR A 7 -25.19 -4.32 -3.82
CA TYR A 7 -24.46 -4.49 -5.07
C TYR A 7 -22.96 -4.17 -4.93
N ILE A 8 -22.59 -3.29 -4.00
CA ILE A 8 -21.20 -2.87 -3.77
C ILE A 8 -20.36 -4.01 -3.13
N PHE A 9 -21.03 -4.97 -2.49
CA PHE A 9 -20.41 -6.11 -1.83
C PHE A 9 -20.43 -7.39 -2.67
N GLN A 10 -21.10 -7.38 -3.83
CA GLN A 10 -21.15 -8.53 -4.73
C GLN A 10 -19.99 -8.50 -5.74
N PRO A 11 -19.40 -9.66 -6.09
CA PRO A 11 -18.46 -9.77 -7.20
C PRO A 11 -19.03 -9.15 -8.48
N SER A 12 -18.28 -8.26 -9.12
CA SER A 12 -18.73 -7.61 -10.36
C SER A 12 -17.87 -8.05 -11.54
N ALA A 13 -18.52 -8.46 -12.63
CA ALA A 13 -17.84 -8.76 -13.90
C ALA A 13 -17.07 -7.54 -14.46
N LYS A 14 -17.45 -6.32 -14.06
CA LYS A 14 -16.78 -5.07 -14.44
C LYS A 14 -15.35 -4.96 -13.89
N TYR A 15 -15.04 -5.63 -12.79
CA TYR A 15 -13.76 -5.53 -12.09
C TYR A 15 -13.10 -6.91 -11.91
N ASP A 16 -13.13 -7.75 -12.95
CA ASP A 16 -12.52 -9.08 -12.93
C ASP A 16 -13.01 -9.97 -11.76
N GLY A 17 -14.28 -9.82 -11.36
CA GLY A 17 -14.85 -10.55 -10.22
C GLY A 17 -14.52 -9.97 -8.85
N VAL A 18 -13.82 -8.84 -8.77
CA VAL A 18 -13.55 -8.12 -7.52
C VAL A 18 -14.79 -7.35 -7.07
N ARG A 19 -15.00 -7.29 -5.75
CA ARG A 19 -16.07 -6.51 -5.14
C ARG A 19 -15.81 -5.00 -5.36
N PRO A 20 -16.80 -4.22 -5.82
CA PRO A 20 -16.64 -2.78 -6.01
C PRO A 20 -16.13 -2.04 -4.76
N ILE A 21 -16.48 -2.49 -3.55
CA ILE A 21 -15.96 -1.90 -2.30
C ILE A 21 -14.43 -1.89 -2.26
N ASN A 22 -13.76 -2.99 -2.59
CA ASN A 22 -12.31 -3.09 -2.61
C ASN A 22 -11.69 -2.14 -3.63
N ILE A 23 -12.35 -1.96 -4.79
CA ILE A 23 -11.89 -1.01 -5.81
C ILE A 23 -11.96 0.43 -5.30
N TYR A 24 -13.05 0.81 -4.63
CA TYR A 24 -13.19 2.14 -4.05
C TYR A 24 -12.21 2.36 -2.90
N LEU A 25 -11.99 1.36 -2.05
CA LEU A 25 -10.98 1.41 -0.99
C LEU A 25 -9.57 1.55 -1.55
N LEU A 26 -9.21 0.77 -2.57
CA LEU A 26 -7.93 0.90 -3.25
C LEU A 26 -7.75 2.29 -3.86
N ARG A 27 -8.77 2.83 -4.54
CA ARG A 27 -8.70 4.20 -5.08
C ARG A 27 -8.52 5.24 -3.99
N LEU A 28 -9.25 5.13 -2.89
CA LEU A 28 -9.11 6.01 -1.74
C LEU A 28 -7.68 5.94 -1.18
N LEU A 29 -7.11 4.74 -1.04
CA LEU A 29 -5.73 4.58 -0.62
C LEU A 29 -4.74 5.22 -1.57
N TYR A 30 -4.85 4.98 -2.88
CA TYR A 30 -3.97 5.61 -3.86
C TYR A 30 -4.07 7.14 -3.84
N ILE A 31 -5.27 7.69 -3.61
CA ILE A 31 -5.47 9.14 -3.42
C ILE A 31 -4.72 9.61 -2.17
N LEU A 32 -4.88 8.92 -1.03
CA LEU A 32 -4.19 9.27 0.21
C LEU A 32 -2.67 9.19 0.03
N MET A 33 -2.16 8.13 -0.60
CA MET A 33 -0.72 7.98 -0.87
C MET A 33 -0.20 9.09 -1.80
N PHE A 34 -0.94 9.41 -2.86
CA PHE A 34 -0.48 10.42 -3.82
C PHE A 34 -0.54 11.84 -3.24
N PHE A 35 -1.63 12.21 -2.57
CA PHE A 35 -1.83 13.59 -2.10
C PHE A 35 -1.32 13.84 -0.68
N VAL A 36 -1.39 12.87 0.23
CA VAL A 36 -0.91 13.05 1.61
C VAL A 36 0.57 12.74 1.66
N LEU A 37 0.94 11.49 1.41
CA LEU A 37 2.34 11.07 1.44
C LEU A 37 3.15 11.78 0.35
N GLY A 38 2.63 11.88 -0.87
CA GLY A 38 3.34 12.58 -1.96
C GLY A 38 3.58 14.05 -1.65
N LYS A 39 2.61 14.77 -1.06
CA LYS A 39 2.84 16.16 -0.63
C LYS A 39 3.96 16.23 0.41
N GLU A 40 3.92 15.37 1.42
CA GLU A 40 4.93 15.34 2.48
C GLU A 40 6.33 15.09 1.92
N THR A 41 6.50 14.04 1.12
CA THR A 41 7.82 13.64 0.62
C THR A 41 8.37 14.60 -0.44
N TRP A 42 7.53 15.10 -1.35
CA TRP A 42 7.95 16.13 -2.31
C TRP A 42 8.31 17.43 -1.62
N THR A 43 7.53 17.85 -0.60
CA THR A 43 7.89 19.04 0.19
C THR A 43 9.25 18.83 0.83
N HIS A 44 9.48 17.70 1.51
CA HIS A 44 10.75 17.40 2.15
C HIS A 44 11.93 17.46 1.17
N ILE A 45 11.82 16.83 -0.01
CA ILE A 45 12.87 16.86 -1.04
C ILE A 45 13.11 18.27 -1.57
N LEU A 46 12.05 19.02 -1.89
CA LEU A 46 12.17 20.34 -2.53
C LEU A 46 12.62 21.45 -1.56
N THR A 47 12.32 21.32 -0.27
CA THR A 47 12.69 22.31 0.74
C THR A 47 13.99 21.98 1.47
N HIS A 48 14.57 20.79 1.25
CA HIS A 48 15.82 20.40 1.91
C HIS A 48 16.96 21.37 1.59
N GLN A 49 17.75 21.70 2.61
CA GLN A 49 18.91 22.58 2.49
C GLN A 49 20.13 21.87 3.07
N GLY A 50 21.27 22.00 2.39
CA GLY A 50 22.52 21.39 2.81
C GLY A 50 22.78 20.02 2.18
N PRO A 51 23.85 19.34 2.62
CA PRO A 51 24.22 18.02 2.12
C PRO A 51 23.29 16.94 2.69
N TRP A 52 22.92 16.00 1.84
CA TRP A 52 22.16 14.82 2.23
C TRP A 52 23.05 13.77 2.89
N GLU A 53 22.53 13.08 3.91
CA GLU A 53 23.05 11.76 4.28
C GLU A 53 22.61 10.75 3.20
N PRO A 54 23.54 9.99 2.59
CA PRO A 54 23.22 9.15 1.44
C PRO A 54 22.08 8.13 1.64
N MET A 55 22.02 7.44 2.79
CA MET A 55 21.01 6.40 3.01
C MET A 55 19.63 6.99 3.34
N ASP A 56 19.58 8.09 4.07
CA ASP A 56 18.36 8.85 4.32
C ASP A 56 17.78 9.41 3.01
N ALA A 57 18.63 9.97 2.14
CA ALA A 57 18.20 10.43 0.82
C ALA A 57 17.61 9.32 -0.05
N VAL A 58 18.17 8.10 0.03
CA VAL A 58 17.61 6.93 -0.67
C VAL A 58 16.19 6.62 -0.16
N ALA A 59 15.96 6.68 1.15
CA ALA A 59 14.64 6.46 1.73
C ALA A 59 13.62 7.51 1.25
N TRP A 60 13.98 8.79 1.28
CA TRP A 60 13.12 9.88 0.78
C TRP A 60 12.83 9.77 -0.72
N CYS A 61 13.84 9.44 -1.53
CA CYS A 61 13.66 9.20 -2.96
C CYS A 61 12.71 8.02 -3.21
N LEU A 62 12.87 6.92 -2.47
CA LEU A 62 12.02 5.74 -2.61
C LEU A 62 10.58 6.05 -2.22
N TRP A 63 10.34 6.71 -1.08
CA TRP A 63 9.01 7.14 -0.65
C TRP A 63 8.36 8.11 -1.63
N THR A 64 9.13 9.03 -2.20
CA THR A 64 8.61 9.98 -3.21
C THR A 64 8.24 9.28 -4.51
N ALA A 65 9.10 8.38 -5.01
CA ALA A 65 8.81 7.60 -6.20
C ALA A 65 7.56 6.72 -5.99
N PHE A 66 7.48 6.06 -4.83
CA PHE A 66 6.35 5.25 -4.40
C PHE A 66 5.03 6.05 -4.38
N ALA A 67 5.03 7.20 -3.72
CA ALA A 67 3.86 8.09 -3.67
C ALA A 67 3.47 8.63 -5.04
N THR A 68 4.44 8.97 -5.88
CA THR A 68 4.20 9.47 -7.24
C THR A 68 3.58 8.38 -8.13
N LEU A 69 4.11 7.15 -8.08
CA LEU A 69 3.57 6.01 -8.83
C LEU A 69 2.18 5.59 -8.35
N ALA A 70 1.84 5.82 -7.07
CA ALA A 70 0.50 5.59 -6.54
C ALA A 70 -0.58 6.39 -7.32
N GLY A 71 -0.22 7.52 -7.93
CA GLY A 71 -1.11 8.29 -8.80
C GLY A 71 -1.67 7.47 -9.97
N LEU A 72 -0.89 6.56 -10.53
CA LEU A 72 -1.35 5.63 -11.59
C LEU A 72 -2.40 4.64 -11.06
N GLY A 73 -2.32 4.30 -9.76
CA GLY A 73 -3.24 3.40 -9.08
C GLY A 73 -4.64 3.98 -8.93
N ILE A 74 -4.79 5.30 -8.92
CA ILE A 74 -6.10 5.97 -8.91
C ILE A 74 -6.92 5.56 -10.14
N ILE A 75 -6.27 5.54 -11.31
CA ILE A 75 -6.90 5.19 -12.60
C ILE A 75 -7.00 3.67 -12.75
N ARG A 76 -5.92 2.95 -12.41
CA ARG A 76 -5.78 1.50 -12.66
C ARG A 76 -5.50 0.71 -11.35
N PRO A 77 -6.45 0.66 -10.40
CA PRO A 77 -6.18 0.20 -9.04
C PRO A 77 -5.72 -1.25 -8.93
N LEU A 78 -6.26 -2.15 -9.75
CA LEU A 78 -5.86 -3.56 -9.76
C LEU A 78 -4.50 -3.78 -10.45
N LYS A 79 -4.17 -3.01 -11.49
CA LYS A 79 -2.89 -3.15 -12.18
C LYS A 79 -1.72 -2.63 -11.34
N MET A 80 -1.97 -1.61 -10.51
CA MET A 80 -0.99 -1.04 -9.60
C MET A 80 -0.98 -1.71 -8.22
N LEU A 81 -1.75 -2.79 -8.03
CA LEU A 81 -1.81 -3.54 -6.78
C LEU A 81 -0.43 -3.95 -6.21
N PRO A 82 0.62 -4.22 -7.02
CA PRO A 82 1.96 -4.49 -6.48
C PRO A 82 2.52 -3.36 -5.60
N ILE A 83 2.13 -2.09 -5.84
CA ILE A 83 2.52 -0.96 -4.99
C ILE A 83 1.92 -1.09 -3.59
N VAL A 84 0.63 -1.43 -3.49
CA VAL A 84 -0.03 -1.62 -2.18
C VAL A 84 0.50 -2.87 -1.47
N LEU A 85 0.82 -3.93 -2.22
CA LEU A 85 1.45 -5.13 -1.64
C LEU A 85 2.84 -4.82 -1.09
N LEU A 86 3.65 -4.03 -1.82
CA LEU A 86 4.92 -3.51 -1.31
C LEU A 86 4.69 -2.72 -0.02
N GLU A 87 3.66 -1.85 0.03
CA GLU A 87 3.31 -1.07 1.22
C GLU A 87 3.09 -1.93 2.46
N VAL A 88 2.22 -2.93 2.30
CA VAL A 88 1.90 -3.85 3.37
C VAL A 88 3.15 -4.60 3.79
N PHE A 89 3.91 -5.12 2.83
CA PHE A 89 5.09 -5.92 3.11
C PHE A 89 6.17 -5.15 3.86
N TYR A 90 6.55 -3.95 3.40
CA TYR A 90 7.62 -3.19 4.04
C TYR A 90 7.22 -2.71 5.45
N LYS A 91 5.97 -2.25 5.63
CA LYS A 91 5.48 -1.79 6.94
C LYS A 91 5.40 -2.94 7.93
N VAL A 92 4.84 -4.07 7.53
CA VAL A 92 4.76 -5.27 8.38
C VAL A 92 6.16 -5.77 8.74
N MET A 93 7.07 -5.85 7.76
CA MET A 93 8.45 -6.27 8.00
C MET A 93 9.15 -5.33 8.99
N TRP A 94 9.01 -4.00 8.82
CA TRP A 94 9.61 -3.03 9.74
C TRP A 94 9.01 -3.11 11.14
N LEU A 95 7.69 -3.28 11.26
CA LEU A 95 7.02 -3.47 12.57
C LEU A 95 7.52 -4.72 13.29
N ILE A 96 7.75 -5.82 12.57
CA ILE A 96 8.26 -7.07 13.14
C ILE A 96 9.74 -6.93 13.54
N VAL A 97 10.56 -6.31 12.69
CA VAL A 97 12.02 -6.27 12.88
C VAL A 97 12.45 -5.16 13.85
N VAL A 98 11.74 -4.04 13.90
CA VAL A 98 12.13 -2.84 14.66
C VAL A 98 11.18 -2.55 15.81
N ALA A 99 9.89 -2.39 15.53
CA ALA A 99 8.93 -1.97 16.55
C ALA A 99 8.69 -3.06 17.61
N TYR A 100 8.51 -4.31 17.18
CA TYR A 100 8.20 -5.42 18.07
C TYR A 100 9.31 -5.70 19.11
N PRO A 101 10.62 -5.73 18.76
CA PRO A 101 11.67 -5.86 19.75
C PRO A 101 11.73 -4.71 20.76
N LEU A 102 11.47 -3.47 20.34
CA LEU A 102 11.44 -2.32 21.25
C LEU A 102 10.21 -2.36 22.18
N TRP A 103 9.06 -2.75 21.63
CA TRP A 103 7.82 -2.89 22.39
C TRP A 103 7.93 -4.01 23.44
N SER A 104 8.45 -5.17 23.05
CA SER A 104 8.64 -6.31 23.97
C SER A 104 9.62 -6.03 25.11
N LYS A 105 10.53 -5.06 24.94
CA LYS A 105 11.44 -4.58 25.99
C LYS A 105 10.90 -3.38 26.78
N GLY A 106 9.72 -2.86 26.43
CA GLY A 106 9.15 -1.66 27.05
C GLY A 106 9.90 -0.37 26.72
N THR A 107 10.76 -0.35 25.70
CA THR A 107 11.61 0.79 25.33
C THR A 107 11.13 1.50 24.06
N LEU A 108 9.92 1.19 23.58
CA LEU A 108 9.38 1.82 22.38
C LEU A 108 8.96 3.28 22.64
N ALA A 109 8.30 3.53 23.77
CA ALA A 109 7.89 4.88 24.17
C ALA A 109 9.12 5.74 24.47
N GLY A 110 9.18 6.94 23.89
CA GLY A 110 10.31 7.86 23.96
C GLY A 110 11.48 7.52 23.02
N SER A 111 11.38 6.46 22.21
CA SER A 111 12.41 6.12 21.22
C SER A 111 12.21 6.88 19.91
N SER A 112 13.27 6.99 19.11
CA SER A 112 13.18 7.52 17.74
C SER A 112 12.27 6.69 16.83
N ALA A 113 11.95 5.45 17.20
CA ALA A 113 11.07 4.55 16.45
C ALA A 113 9.58 4.75 16.77
N GLU A 114 9.21 5.50 17.81
CA GLU A 114 7.82 5.65 18.27
C GLU A 114 6.92 6.29 17.20
N GLY A 115 7.38 7.41 16.61
CA GLY A 115 6.64 8.12 15.56
C GLY A 115 6.44 7.25 14.32
N THR A 116 7.50 6.60 13.85
CA THR A 116 7.44 5.68 12.72
C THR A 116 6.53 4.49 12.99
N THR A 117 6.57 3.93 14.21
CA THR A 117 5.67 2.84 14.60
C THR A 117 4.22 3.28 14.53
N SER A 118 3.89 4.46 15.08
CA SER A 118 2.54 5.02 15.04
C SER A 118 2.05 5.22 13.60
N ALA A 119 2.90 5.71 12.70
CA ALA A 119 2.58 5.85 11.28
C ALA A 119 2.40 4.48 10.59
N PHE A 120 3.23 3.49 10.92
CA PHE A 120 3.21 2.18 10.26
C PHE A 120 2.05 1.30 10.74
N LEU A 121 1.52 1.51 11.93
CA LEU A 121 0.31 0.82 12.41
C LEU A 121 -0.92 1.08 11.53
N TRP A 122 -0.94 2.18 10.78
CA TRP A 122 -1.98 2.46 9.77
C TRP A 122 -1.96 1.49 8.57
N VAL A 123 -1.01 0.55 8.50
CA VAL A 123 -0.98 -0.55 7.51
C VAL A 123 -2.24 -1.41 7.50
N ILE A 124 -3.06 -1.35 8.55
CA ILE A 124 -4.38 -2.01 8.59
C ILE A 124 -5.27 -1.53 7.43
N LEU A 125 -5.18 -0.26 7.03
CA LEU A 125 -5.98 0.29 5.93
C LEU A 125 -5.69 -0.40 4.58
N PRO A 126 -4.42 -0.47 4.10
CA PRO A 126 -4.11 -1.23 2.88
C PRO A 126 -4.41 -2.71 3.02
N ILE A 127 -4.23 -3.33 4.19
CA ILE A 127 -4.60 -4.74 4.40
C ILE A 127 -6.10 -4.97 4.16
N VAL A 128 -6.97 -4.09 4.65
CA VAL A 128 -8.42 -4.21 4.47
C VAL A 128 -8.85 -3.93 3.02
N ALA A 129 -8.19 -3.00 2.34
CA ALA A 129 -8.53 -2.64 0.98
C ALA A 129 -8.15 -3.70 -0.07
N VAL A 130 -7.03 -4.39 0.14
CA VAL A 130 -6.51 -5.37 -0.80
C VAL A 130 -7.51 -6.52 -1.01
N PRO A 131 -7.93 -6.80 -2.26
CA PRO A 131 -8.72 -7.98 -2.56
C PRO A 131 -7.81 -9.22 -2.56
N TRP A 132 -7.53 -9.79 -1.38
CA TRP A 132 -6.57 -10.88 -1.19
C TRP A 132 -6.80 -12.10 -2.09
N GLY A 133 -8.06 -12.49 -2.31
CA GLY A 133 -8.38 -13.57 -3.25
C GLY A 133 -7.94 -13.27 -4.68
N TYR A 134 -8.14 -12.03 -5.15
CA TYR A 134 -7.66 -11.60 -6.46
C TYR A 134 -6.12 -11.53 -6.50
N ALA A 135 -5.49 -10.99 -5.46
CA ALA A 135 -4.03 -10.89 -5.39
C ALA A 135 -3.37 -12.29 -5.45
N PHE A 136 -3.91 -13.25 -4.69
CA PHE A 136 -3.43 -14.63 -4.69
C PHE A 136 -3.58 -15.30 -6.06
N LEU A 137 -4.76 -15.20 -6.68
CA LEU A 137 -5.01 -15.75 -8.02
C LEU A 137 -4.20 -15.07 -9.13
N THR A 138 -3.80 -13.81 -8.94
CA THR A 138 -3.07 -13.06 -9.96
C THR A 138 -1.56 -13.31 -9.86
N TYR A 139 -1.00 -13.31 -8.65
CA TYR A 139 0.45 -13.31 -8.45
C TYR A 139 1.03 -14.64 -7.97
N VAL A 140 0.23 -15.49 -7.33
CA VAL A 140 0.71 -16.77 -6.75
C VAL A 140 0.17 -17.96 -7.54
N TYR A 141 -1.14 -17.99 -7.77
CA TYR A 141 -1.82 -19.13 -8.38
C TYR A 141 -2.54 -18.73 -9.66
N ASN A 142 -1.90 -18.92 -10.82
CA ASN A 142 -2.50 -18.58 -12.11
C ASN A 142 -3.01 -19.82 -12.87
N PRO A 143 -4.31 -20.17 -12.78
CA PRO A 143 -4.88 -21.33 -13.47
C PRO A 143 -4.86 -21.21 -15.00
N LYS A 144 -4.87 -19.98 -15.56
CA LYS A 144 -4.79 -19.79 -17.02
C LYS A 144 -3.43 -20.19 -17.60
N LYS A 145 -2.36 -20.10 -16.80
CA LYS A 145 -1.01 -20.53 -17.18
C LYS A 145 -0.91 -22.06 -17.22
N LEU A 146 -1.63 -22.75 -16.33
CA LEU A 146 -1.64 -24.21 -16.26
C LEU A 146 -2.38 -24.85 -17.45
N LEU A 147 -3.50 -24.24 -17.88
CA LEU A 147 -4.26 -24.74 -19.03
C LEU A 147 -3.51 -24.60 -20.37
N GLN A 148 -2.70 -23.54 -20.55
CA GLN A 148 -1.86 -23.36 -21.74
C GLN A 148 -0.59 -24.22 -21.73
N ALA A 149 -0.16 -24.71 -20.56
CA ALA A 149 1.01 -25.59 -20.45
C ALA A 149 0.67 -27.08 -20.65
N THR A 150 -0.62 -27.42 -20.77
CA THR A 150 -1.11 -28.80 -20.90
C THR A 150 -1.73 -29.09 -22.28
N THR A 151 -1.62 -28.13 -23.22
CA THR A 151 -1.98 -28.23 -24.64
C THR A 151 -0.77 -27.92 -25.48
#